data_AF-A0A8T3RZB0-F1
#
_entry.id   AF-A0A8T3RZB0-F1
#
_cell.length_a   1.000
_cell.length_b   1.000
_cell.length_c   1.000
_cell.angle_alpha   90.00
_cell.angle_beta   90.00
_cell.angle_gamma   90.00
#
_symmetry.space_group_name_H-M   'P 1'
#
loop_
_entity.id
_entity.type
_entity.pdbx_description
1 polymer ?
#
loop_
_entity_poly.entity_id
_entity_poly.type
_entity_poly.pdbx_seq_one_letter_code
_entity_poly.pdbx_strand_id
1 'polypeptide(L)'
;MSVAFLIAIISVLGLILFLSEEYAQILAIDDIRNEYKKFLGLAFLAALFFCAERCLHFLMQQFKQNQNLKKMQKNLHTLTPEEKNYLIPYIKDQKNTQYIGLEDGVMAGLRSKNITYCPTVMGNIIEGFAFNLEPWAREYLEKNPHLLNSYADYPRN
;
A
#
# COMPACT_ATOMS: atom_id res chain seq x y z
N MET A 1 -0.13 21.01 -4.68
CA MET A 1 -0.84 21.65 -3.55
C MET A 1 -1.06 20.59 -2.47
N SER A 2 -0.69 20.85 -1.22
CA SER A 2 -0.88 19.88 -0.13
C SER A 2 -2.36 19.77 0.23
N VAL A 3 -2.80 18.61 0.75
CA VAL A 3 -4.17 18.43 1.24
C VAL A 3 -4.49 19.43 2.35
N ALA A 4 -3.50 19.73 3.22
CA ALA A 4 -3.64 20.75 4.27
C ALA A 4 -3.94 22.15 3.69
N PHE A 5 -3.29 22.53 2.58
CA PHE A 5 -3.54 23.82 1.94
C PHE A 5 -4.91 23.88 1.25
N LEU A 6 -5.36 22.79 0.65
CA LEU A 6 -6.72 22.66 0.10
C LEU A 6 -7.78 22.81 1.20
N ILE A 7 -7.60 22.13 2.33
CA ILE A 7 -8.49 22.24 3.49
C ILE A 7 -8.51 23.68 4.00
N ALA A 8 -7.35 24.34 4.15
CA ALA A 8 -7.28 25.73 4.59
C ALA A 8 -8.05 26.67 3.63
N ILE A 9 -7.87 26.52 2.31
CA ILE A 9 -8.62 27.31 1.32
C ILE A 9 -10.12 27.08 1.44
N ILE A 10 -10.56 25.82 1.52
CA ILE A 10 -11.98 25.47 1.66
C ILE A 10 -12.55 26.06 2.96
N SER A 11 -11.80 26.00 4.06
CA SER A 11 -12.20 26.59 5.33
C SER A 11 -12.32 28.12 5.23
N VAL A 12 -11.34 28.81 4.64
CA VAL A 12 -11.39 30.27 4.48
C VAL A 12 -12.54 30.69 3.56
N LEU A 13 -12.67 30.07 2.39
CA LEU A 13 -13.76 30.37 1.45
C LEU A 13 -15.13 30.02 2.05
N GLY A 14 -15.21 28.91 2.81
CA GLY A 14 -16.40 28.51 3.52
C GLY A 14 -16.79 29.52 4.60
N LEU A 15 -15.83 29.99 5.39
CA LEU A 15 -16.08 31.07 6.36
C LEU A 15 -16.57 32.33 5.64
N ILE A 16 -15.91 32.78 4.57
CA ILE A 16 -16.34 33.99 3.85
C ILE A 16 -17.77 33.84 3.29
N LEU A 17 -18.14 32.66 2.79
CA LEU A 17 -19.44 32.44 2.14
C LEU A 17 -20.58 32.15 3.11
N PHE A 18 -20.33 31.42 4.19
CA PHE A 18 -21.38 30.85 5.06
C PHE A 18 -21.46 31.50 6.44
N LEU A 19 -20.56 32.42 6.78
CA LEU A 19 -20.64 33.16 8.03
C LEU A 19 -21.87 34.08 8.07
N SER A 20 -22.47 34.24 9.25
CA SER A 20 -23.61 35.14 9.43
C SER A 20 -23.20 36.60 9.21
N GLU A 21 -24.17 37.47 8.90
CA GLU A 21 -23.88 38.89 8.62
C GLU A 21 -23.21 39.60 9.79
N GLU A 22 -23.64 39.32 11.04
CA GLU A 22 -23.05 39.87 12.25
C GLU A 22 -21.55 39.58 12.35
N TYR A 23 -21.14 38.31 12.19
CA TYR A 23 -19.73 37.94 12.26
C TYR A 23 -18.95 38.37 11.00
N ALA A 24 -19.59 38.44 9.84
CA ALA A 24 -18.95 38.94 8.62
C ALA A 24 -18.58 40.42 8.72
N GLN A 25 -19.43 41.22 9.36
CA GLN A 25 -19.15 42.63 9.66
C GLN A 25 -18.04 42.78 10.69
N ILE A 26 -18.03 41.97 11.76
CA ILE A 26 -16.95 41.99 12.77
C ILE A 26 -15.59 41.68 12.15
N LEU A 27 -15.54 40.77 11.18
CA LEU A 27 -14.32 40.39 10.46
C LEU A 27 -14.01 41.30 9.26
N ALA A 28 -14.86 42.30 8.96
CA ALA A 28 -14.75 43.19 7.81
C ALA A 28 -14.62 42.47 6.46
N ILE A 29 -15.39 41.39 6.28
CA ILE A 29 -15.41 40.57 5.04
C ILE A 29 -16.73 40.71 4.27
N ASP A 30 -17.68 41.49 4.75
CA ASP A 30 -19.01 41.69 4.17
C ASP A 30 -18.96 42.40 2.81
N ASP A 31 -18.13 43.44 2.67
CA ASP A 31 -17.92 44.12 1.38
C ASP A 31 -17.38 43.16 0.31
N ILE A 32 -16.31 42.43 0.63
CA ILE A 32 -15.66 41.46 -0.26
C ILE A 32 -16.65 40.35 -0.64
N ARG A 33 -17.39 39.83 0.35
CA ARG A 33 -18.40 38.79 0.13
C ARG A 33 -19.46 39.26 -0.84
N ASN A 34 -19.96 40.49 -0.70
CA ASN A 34 -21.03 41.01 -1.54
C ASN A 34 -20.55 41.35 -2.95
N GLU A 35 -19.36 41.92 -3.10
CA GLU A 35 -18.76 42.27 -4.39
C GLU A 35 -18.39 41.01 -5.21
N TYR A 36 -17.76 40.01 -4.56
CA TYR A 36 -17.19 38.85 -5.24
C TYR A 36 -17.94 37.53 -5.01
N LYS A 37 -19.16 37.55 -4.44
CA LYS A 37 -19.92 36.35 -4.04
C LYS A 37 -19.91 35.22 -5.07
N LYS A 38 -20.15 35.56 -6.34
CA LYS A 38 -20.22 34.60 -7.46
C LYS A 38 -18.86 33.93 -7.70
N PHE A 39 -17.78 34.71 -7.71
CA PHE A 39 -16.43 34.22 -7.92
C PHE A 39 -15.95 33.39 -6.71
N LEU A 40 -16.26 33.84 -5.48
CA LEU A 40 -15.97 33.08 -4.25
C LEU A 40 -16.69 31.73 -4.24
N GLY A 41 -17.96 31.70 -4.65
CA GLY A 41 -18.72 30.46 -4.80
C GLY A 41 -18.10 29.50 -5.81
N LEU A 42 -17.69 30.00 -6.98
CA LEU A 42 -17.02 29.19 -8.00
C LEU A 42 -15.67 28.64 -7.50
N ALA A 43 -14.87 29.48 -6.84
CA ALA A 43 -13.59 29.08 -6.25
C ALA A 43 -13.79 28.02 -5.15
N PHE A 44 -14.82 28.17 -4.32
CA PHE A 44 -15.15 27.21 -3.27
C PHE A 44 -15.53 25.84 -3.86
N LEU A 45 -16.39 25.83 -4.88
CA LEU A 45 -16.77 24.59 -5.57
C LEU A 45 -15.57 23.93 -6.23
N ALA A 46 -14.72 24.70 -6.92
CA ALA A 46 -13.50 24.17 -7.52
C ALA A 46 -12.59 23.52 -6.46
N ALA A 47 -12.34 24.22 -5.35
CA ALA A 47 -11.54 23.68 -4.24
C ALA A 47 -12.16 22.39 -3.66
N LEU A 48 -13.49 22.35 -3.51
CA LEU A 48 -14.21 21.16 -3.04
C LEU A 48 -14.04 19.97 -3.99
N PHE A 49 -14.14 20.18 -5.31
CA PHE A 49 -13.90 19.13 -6.30
C PHE A 49 -12.48 18.57 -6.22
N PHE A 50 -11.46 19.43 -6.11
CA PHE A 50 -10.07 18.98 -5.94
C PHE A 50 -9.87 18.21 -4.63
N CYS A 51 -10.51 18.62 -3.54
CA CYS A 51 -10.46 17.89 -2.29
C CYS A 51 -11.15 16.52 -2.39
N ALA A 52 -12.31 16.45 -3.05
CA ALA A 52 -13.05 15.21 -3.26
C ALA A 52 -12.26 14.20 -4.11
N GLU A 53 -11.62 14.65 -5.19
CA GLU A 53 -10.74 13.82 -6.03
C GLU A 53 -9.63 13.18 -5.20
N ARG A 54 -8.94 13.97 -4.36
CA ARG A 54 -7.86 13.48 -3.51
C ARG A 54 -8.34 12.49 -2.46
N CYS A 55 -9.49 12.75 -1.84
CA CYS A 55 -10.12 11.82 -0.90
C CYS A 55 -10.47 10.50 -1.59
N LEU A 56 -11.08 10.55 -2.78
CA LEU A 56 -11.42 9.35 -3.56
C LEU A 56 -10.18 8.57 -3.95
N HIS A 57 -9.13 9.22 -4.47
CA HIS A 57 -7.88 8.57 -4.82
C HIS A 57 -7.23 7.89 -3.61
N PHE A 58 -7.18 8.57 -2.46
CA PHE A 58 -6.65 8.02 -1.21
C PHE A 58 -7.42 6.77 -0.78
N LEU A 59 -8.75 6.84 -0.75
CA LEU A 59 -9.60 5.70 -0.41
C LEU A 59 -9.38 4.53 -1.38
N MET A 60 -9.42 4.78 -2.68
CA MET A 60 -9.21 3.75 -3.70
C MET A 60 -7.82 3.10 -3.58
N GLN A 61 -6.79 3.89 -3.28
CA GLN A 61 -5.44 3.37 -3.06
C GLN A 61 -5.37 2.46 -1.85
N GLN A 62 -5.97 2.85 -0.72
CA GLN A 62 -6.07 2.02 0.48
C GLN A 62 -6.83 0.71 0.21
N PHE A 63 -7.98 0.78 -0.47
CA PHE A 63 -8.73 -0.40 -0.87
C PHE A 63 -7.91 -1.32 -1.78
N LYS A 64 -7.20 -0.78 -2.78
CA LYS A 64 -6.35 -1.55 -3.70
C LYS A 64 -5.19 -2.21 -2.97
N GLN A 65 -4.53 -1.51 -2.06
CA GLN A 65 -3.45 -2.07 -1.23
C GLN A 65 -3.96 -3.24 -0.38
N ASN A 66 -5.11 -3.08 0.28
CA ASN A 66 -5.72 -4.15 1.08
C ASN A 66 -6.12 -5.36 0.22
N GLN A 67 -6.68 -5.13 -0.97
CA GLN A 67 -7.01 -6.22 -1.89
C GLN A 67 -5.77 -6.93 -2.42
N ASN A 68 -4.72 -6.19 -2.75
CA ASN A 68 -3.44 -6.76 -3.19
C ASN A 68 -2.82 -7.62 -2.08
N LEU A 69 -2.78 -7.13 -0.84
CA LEU A 69 -2.27 -7.88 0.30
C LEU A 69 -3.08 -9.18 0.52
N LYS A 70 -4.41 -9.11 0.46
CA LYS A 70 -5.27 -10.30 0.54
C LYS A 70 -5.00 -11.30 -0.59
N LYS A 71 -4.80 -10.81 -1.82
CA LYS A 71 -4.45 -11.66 -2.96
C LYS A 71 -3.09 -12.34 -2.75
N MET A 72 -2.10 -11.59 -2.27
CA MET A 72 -0.76 -12.10 -1.99
C MET A 72 -0.77 -13.14 -0.85
N GLN A 73 -1.53 -12.89 0.22
CA GLN A 73 -1.78 -13.86 1.27
C GLN A 73 -2.47 -15.12 0.73
N LYS A 74 -3.49 -14.98 -0.13
CA LYS A 74 -4.14 -16.12 -0.78
C LYS A 74 -3.16 -16.98 -1.59
N ASN A 75 -2.19 -16.37 -2.27
CA ASN A 75 -1.16 -17.12 -3.00
C ASN A 75 -0.29 -17.99 -2.08
N LEU A 76 -0.06 -17.59 -0.82
CA LEU A 76 0.68 -18.40 0.16
C LEU A 76 -0.08 -19.68 0.54
N HIS A 77 -1.41 -19.67 0.49
CA HIS A 77 -2.24 -20.87 0.75
C HIS A 77 -2.22 -21.86 -0.41
N THR A 78 -1.81 -21.42 -1.60
CA THR A 78 -1.79 -22.24 -2.82
C THR A 78 -0.37 -22.60 -3.27
N LEU A 79 0.61 -22.51 -2.38
CA LEU A 79 1.99 -22.87 -2.70
C LEU A 79 2.12 -24.36 -2.99
N THR A 80 2.92 -24.70 -4.01
CA THR A 80 3.28 -26.09 -4.27
C THR A 80 4.19 -26.61 -3.16
N PRO A 81 4.27 -27.94 -2.96
CA PRO A 81 5.21 -28.51 -1.98
C PRO A 81 6.66 -28.08 -2.22
N GLU A 82 7.06 -27.92 -3.48
CA GLU A 82 8.39 -27.44 -3.86
C GLU A 82 8.62 -25.99 -3.43
N GLU A 83 7.67 -25.10 -3.69
CA GLU A 83 7.74 -23.70 -3.25
C GLU A 83 7.84 -23.58 -1.72
N LYS A 84 7.09 -24.41 -0.98
CA LYS A 84 7.16 -24.44 0.49
C LYS A 84 8.55 -24.80 1.00
N ASN A 85 9.22 -25.75 0.35
CA ASN A 85 10.57 -26.17 0.73
C ASN A 85 11.58 -25.02 0.64
N TYR A 86 11.45 -24.12 -0.35
CA TYR A 86 12.28 -22.92 -0.45
C TYR A 86 11.99 -21.89 0.63
N LEU A 87 10.76 -21.87 1.17
CA LEU A 87 10.36 -20.91 2.20
C LEU A 87 10.70 -21.38 3.63
N ILE A 88 10.80 -22.69 3.85
CA ILE A 88 11.10 -23.28 5.17
C ILE A 88 12.35 -22.67 5.85
N PRO A 89 13.52 -22.52 5.19
CA PRO A 89 14.71 -21.98 5.84
C PRO A 89 14.56 -20.53 6.31
N TYR A 90 13.72 -19.71 5.66
CA TYR A 90 13.48 -18.33 6.12
C TYR A 90 12.71 -18.29 7.45
N ILE A 91 11.83 -19.26 7.68
CA ILE A 91 10.90 -19.28 8.82
C ILE A 91 11.38 -20.20 9.94
N LYS A 92 11.77 -21.45 9.64
CA LYS A 92 12.25 -22.41 10.64
C LYS A 92 13.69 -22.11 11.07
N ASP A 93 14.58 -21.86 10.11
CA ASP A 93 16.00 -21.61 10.40
C ASP A 93 16.31 -20.13 10.61
N GLN A 94 15.29 -19.25 10.52
CA GLN A 94 15.41 -17.80 10.67
C GLN A 94 16.47 -17.17 9.75
N LYS A 95 16.71 -17.78 8.57
CA LYS A 95 17.60 -17.19 7.58
C LYS A 95 16.97 -15.91 7.04
N ASN A 96 17.79 -14.89 6.83
CA ASN A 96 17.35 -13.67 6.14
C ASN A 96 17.50 -13.80 4.62
N THR A 97 18.51 -14.55 4.18
CA THR A 97 18.94 -14.63 2.79
C THR A 97 19.23 -16.07 2.38
N GLN A 98 18.87 -16.44 1.17
CA GLN A 98 19.31 -17.68 0.51
C GLN A 98 19.93 -17.34 -0.84
N TYR A 99 21.05 -17.98 -1.17
CA TYR A 99 21.74 -17.78 -2.43
C TYR A 99 21.27 -18.82 -3.45
N ILE A 100 20.64 -18.36 -4.52
CA ILE A 100 19.99 -19.22 -5.52
C ILE A 100 20.32 -18.71 -6.93
N GLY A 101 20.50 -19.62 -7.89
CA GLY A 101 20.70 -19.26 -9.31
C GLY A 101 19.50 -18.50 -9.88
N LEU A 102 19.74 -17.59 -10.84
CA LEU A 102 18.66 -16.83 -11.48
C LEU A 102 17.78 -17.69 -12.40
N GLU A 103 18.33 -18.80 -12.86
CA GLU A 103 17.69 -19.82 -13.68
C GLU A 103 16.75 -20.73 -12.88
N ASP A 104 16.73 -20.62 -11.54
CA ASP A 104 15.84 -21.40 -10.68
C ASP A 104 14.38 -20.97 -10.87
N GLY A 105 13.60 -21.85 -11.53
CA GLY A 105 12.20 -21.59 -11.86
C GLY A 105 11.28 -21.46 -10.65
N VAL A 106 11.61 -22.11 -9.53
CA VAL A 106 10.81 -22.08 -8.30
C VAL A 106 10.98 -20.73 -7.61
N MET A 107 12.23 -20.28 -7.44
CA MET A 107 12.54 -18.98 -6.87
C MET A 107 12.07 -17.84 -7.78
N ALA A 108 12.17 -17.98 -9.10
CA ALA A 108 11.57 -17.04 -10.05
C ALA A 108 10.03 -16.99 -9.90
N GLY A 109 9.39 -18.13 -9.70
CA GLY A 109 7.96 -18.24 -9.37
C GLY A 109 7.59 -17.49 -8.09
N LEU A 110 8.30 -17.74 -6.99
CA LEU A 110 8.12 -17.05 -5.70
C LEU A 110 8.31 -15.54 -5.82
N ARG A 111 9.32 -15.10 -6.58
CA ARG A 111 9.56 -13.67 -6.86
C ARG A 111 8.42 -13.05 -7.66
N SER A 112 7.93 -13.73 -8.70
CA SER A 112 6.79 -13.24 -9.49
C SER A 112 5.49 -13.13 -8.68
N LYS A 113 5.36 -13.93 -7.60
CA LYS A 113 4.28 -13.84 -6.61
C LYS A 113 4.50 -12.75 -5.55
N ASN A 114 5.59 -11.97 -5.63
CA ASN A 114 6.03 -10.99 -4.63
C ASN A 114 6.19 -11.59 -3.22
N ILE A 115 6.62 -12.85 -3.13
CA ILE A 115 6.90 -13.51 -1.85
C ILE A 115 8.37 -13.32 -1.48
N THR A 116 9.26 -13.43 -2.47
CA THR A 116 10.69 -13.19 -2.33
C THR A 116 11.14 -12.04 -3.22
N TYR A 117 12.26 -11.42 -2.85
CA TYR A 117 12.90 -10.38 -3.65
C TYR A 117 14.41 -10.55 -3.63
N CYS A 118 15.07 -10.01 -4.67
CA CYS A 118 16.52 -9.97 -4.76
C CYS A 118 16.95 -8.50 -4.60
N PRO A 119 17.58 -8.10 -3.48
CA PRO A 119 17.97 -6.71 -3.23
C PRO A 119 19.17 -6.27 -4.07
N THR A 120 20.03 -7.21 -4.50
CA THR A 120 21.29 -6.91 -5.18
C THR A 120 21.33 -7.52 -6.58
N VAL A 121 21.86 -6.75 -7.54
CA VAL A 121 22.25 -7.29 -8.85
C VAL A 121 23.65 -7.94 -8.76
N MET A 122 24.37 -7.70 -7.65
CA MET A 122 25.65 -8.33 -7.36
C MET A 122 25.43 -9.76 -6.87
N GLY A 123 25.58 -10.69 -7.80
CA GLY A 123 25.64 -12.13 -7.65
C GLY A 123 26.34 -12.68 -8.90
N ASN A 124 26.75 -13.93 -8.88
CA ASN A 124 27.34 -14.57 -10.06
C ASN A 124 26.79 -16.00 -10.21
N ILE A 125 27.00 -16.60 -11.38
CA ILE A 125 26.47 -17.93 -11.70
C ILE A 125 27.02 -19.01 -10.73
N ILE A 126 28.18 -18.77 -10.12
CA ILE A 126 28.87 -19.73 -9.24
C ILE A 126 28.32 -19.66 -7.80
N GLU A 127 28.12 -18.45 -7.27
CA GLU A 127 27.66 -18.21 -5.89
C GLU A 127 26.14 -18.02 -5.77
N GLY A 128 25.45 -17.77 -6.88
CA GLY A 128 24.04 -17.43 -6.91
C GLY A 128 23.76 -15.97 -6.54
N PHE A 129 22.47 -15.67 -6.35
CA PHE A 129 21.96 -14.35 -6.02
C PHE A 129 21.25 -14.38 -4.67
N ALA A 130 21.43 -13.33 -3.88
CA ALA A 130 20.86 -13.20 -2.55
C ALA A 130 19.34 -12.96 -2.65
N PHE A 131 18.53 -13.99 -2.43
CA PHE A 131 17.09 -13.84 -2.28
C PHE A 131 16.72 -13.68 -0.81
N ASN A 132 15.81 -12.75 -0.56
CA ASN A 132 15.22 -12.48 0.74
C ASN A 132 13.71 -12.69 0.69
N LEU A 133 13.11 -12.93 1.85
CA LEU A 133 11.66 -12.95 1.99
C LEU A 133 11.12 -11.52 2.11
N GLU A 134 10.04 -11.21 1.40
CA GLU A 134 9.35 -9.93 1.56
C GLU A 134 8.82 -9.78 3.00
N PRO A 135 8.91 -8.59 3.62
CA PRO A 135 8.53 -8.42 5.04
C PRO A 135 7.10 -8.87 5.34
N TRP A 136 6.14 -8.58 4.46
CA TRP A 136 4.75 -8.98 4.61
C TRP A 136 4.59 -10.52 4.58
N ALA A 137 5.39 -11.21 3.76
CA ALA A 137 5.33 -12.66 3.62
C ALA A 137 5.94 -13.33 4.85
N ARG A 138 7.04 -12.79 5.38
CA ARG A 138 7.64 -13.23 6.65
C ARG A 138 6.63 -13.14 7.78
N GLU A 139 6.08 -11.96 8.02
CA GLU A 139 5.13 -11.72 9.11
C GLU A 139 3.92 -12.67 9.00
N TYR A 140 3.40 -12.87 7.78
CA TYR A 140 2.25 -13.74 7.56
C TYR A 140 2.58 -15.22 7.78
N LEU A 141 3.73 -15.71 7.30
CA LEU A 141 4.14 -17.11 7.45
C LEU A 141 4.55 -17.44 8.90
N GLU A 142 5.16 -16.51 9.63
CA GLU A 142 5.46 -16.67 11.06
C GLU A 142 4.19 -16.81 11.89
N LYS A 143 3.12 -16.08 11.53
CA LYS A 143 1.79 -16.23 12.14
C LYS A 143 1.04 -17.49 11.69
N ASN A 144 1.41 -18.05 10.54
CA ASN A 144 0.74 -19.20 9.92
C ASN A 144 1.74 -20.28 9.47
N PRO A 145 2.57 -20.83 10.38
CA PRO A 145 3.66 -21.73 9.99
C PRO A 145 3.16 -23.04 9.38
N HIS A 146 1.92 -23.44 9.69
CA HIS A 146 1.25 -24.62 9.12
C HIS A 146 1.13 -24.58 7.59
N LEU A 147 1.19 -23.40 6.97
CA LEU A 147 1.18 -23.26 5.51
C LEU A 147 2.41 -23.89 4.85
N LEU A 148 3.52 -24.00 5.59
CA LEU A 148 4.76 -24.61 5.13
C LEU A 148 4.86 -26.10 5.43
N ASN A 149 3.81 -26.72 5.98
CA ASN A 149 3.78 -28.17 6.10
C ASN A 149 3.75 -28.79 4.69
N SER A 150 4.77 -29.60 4.41
CA SER A 150 4.92 -30.28 3.12
C SER A 150 4.13 -31.59 3.13
N TYR A 151 3.83 -32.14 1.95
CA TYR A 151 3.07 -33.40 1.81
C TYR A 151 3.74 -34.60 2.53
N ALA A 152 5.04 -34.51 2.84
CA ALA A 152 5.76 -35.50 3.64
C ALA A 152 5.33 -35.55 5.11
N ASP A 153 4.73 -34.48 5.64
CA ASP A 153 4.20 -34.41 7.01
C ASP A 153 2.76 -34.95 7.13
N TYR A 154 2.12 -35.33 6.01
CA TYR A 154 0.82 -36.00 5.99
C TYR A 154 1.02 -37.52 5.89
N PRO A 155 0.51 -38.32 6.86
CA PRO A 155 0.57 -39.77 6.75
C PRO A 155 -0.17 -40.22 5.50
N ARG A 156 0.49 -41.05 4.68
CA ARG A 156 -0.19 -41.76 3.59
C ARG A 156 -1.11 -42.80 4.24
N ASN A 157 -2.42 -42.62 4.09
CA ASN A 157 -3.40 -43.66 4.37
C ASN A 157 -3.34 -44.75 3.30
#